data_AF-A0AA39PZ42-F1
#
_entry.id   AF-A0AA39PZ42-F1
#
_cell.length_a   1.000
_cell.length_b   1.000
_cell.length_c   1.000
_cell.angle_alpha   90.00
_cell.angle_beta   90.00
_cell.angle_gamma   90.00
#
_symmetry.space_group_name_H-M   'P 1'
#
loop_
_entity.id
_entity.type
_entity.pdbx_description
1 polymer ?
#
loop_
_entity_poly.entity_id
_entity_poly.type
_entity_poly.pdbx_seq_one_letter_code
_entity_poly.pdbx_strand_id
1 'polypeptide(L)'
;MKHWNGSFFDKVPLWNLGMHYQVGHLIGEACPHPHPTFGNHFTIIDTNGIHDVALNFCSCMRECPLAAQLQCAWLFPATGIEPRTAVTMVVLEQIQMLTFMGKISAYEYYYSLAWLTDNTNTKTPSDNYDAFVRIVYEWSFIWQLKQAGIGNDPGGWKSAKPASCAVECLACPWLGMNIPLIIDPSDPDTWVYTLYLGIDGNFCLERFDVSSEEKDPGLGKGLAYFVDPTVFHKHLQDFDN
;
A
#
# COMPACT_ATOMS: atom_id res chain seq x y z
N MET A 1 -16.60 8.00 20.79
CA MET A 1 -17.48 7.55 21.90
C MET A 1 -18.41 8.68 22.31
N LYS A 2 -19.47 8.44 23.08
CA LYS A 2 -20.38 9.50 23.55
C LYS A 2 -20.47 9.49 25.08
N HIS A 3 -20.41 10.67 25.70
CA HIS A 3 -20.57 10.88 27.14
C HIS A 3 -21.86 11.67 27.41
N TRP A 4 -22.64 11.25 28.41
CA TRP A 4 -23.84 11.97 28.80
C TRP A 4 -23.46 13.22 29.62
N ASN A 5 -23.68 14.41 29.07
CA ASN A 5 -23.34 15.66 29.75
C ASN A 5 -24.44 16.21 30.68
N GLY A 6 -25.51 15.45 30.90
CA GLY A 6 -26.71 15.88 31.64
C GLY A 6 -27.90 16.23 30.76
N SER A 7 -27.66 16.60 29.49
CA SER A 7 -28.72 17.02 28.55
C SER A 7 -28.72 16.18 27.27
N PHE A 8 -27.55 15.87 26.72
CA PHE A 8 -27.40 15.06 25.53
C PHE A 8 -26.10 14.23 25.59
N PHE A 9 -25.99 13.28 24.67
CA PHE A 9 -24.78 12.50 24.47
C PHE A 9 -23.80 13.29 23.61
N ASP A 10 -22.77 13.85 24.23
CA ASP A 10 -21.71 14.60 23.53
C ASP A 10 -20.61 13.66 23.06
N LYS A 11 -20.07 13.89 21.86
CA LYS A 11 -18.92 13.14 21.34
C LYS A 11 -17.68 13.62 22.11
N VAL A 12 -17.15 12.76 22.98
CA VAL A 12 -15.86 12.99 23.65
C VAL A 12 -14.79 12.06 23.07
N PRO A 13 -13.54 12.55 22.90
CA PRO A 13 -12.44 11.69 22.53
C PRO A 13 -12.12 10.73 23.68
N LEU A 14 -11.66 9.52 23.34
CA LEU A 14 -11.45 8.43 24.30
C LEU A 14 -10.40 8.78 25.37
N TRP A 15 -9.40 9.58 25.03
CA TRP A 15 -8.36 9.99 25.97
C TRP A 15 -8.87 10.93 27.06
N ASN A 16 -9.95 11.68 26.85
CA ASN A 16 -10.59 12.46 27.92
C ASN A 16 -11.17 11.55 29.01
N LEU A 17 -11.37 10.27 28.70
CA LEU A 17 -11.82 9.24 29.65
C LEU A 17 -10.64 8.40 30.18
N GLY A 18 -9.39 8.80 29.92
CA GLY A 18 -8.17 8.13 30.37
C GLY A 18 -7.76 6.91 29.53
N MET A 19 -8.43 6.65 28.39
CA MET A 19 -8.08 5.53 27.53
C MET A 19 -6.92 5.90 26.60
N HIS A 20 -5.84 5.13 26.68
CA HIS A 20 -4.69 5.20 25.77
C HIS A 20 -4.50 3.84 25.09
N TYR A 21 -4.28 3.85 23.77
CA TYR A 21 -3.95 2.66 23.00
C TYR A 21 -2.46 2.34 23.15
N GLN A 22 -2.13 1.30 23.90
CA GLN A 22 -0.74 0.89 24.12
C GLN A 22 -0.28 -0.09 23.02
N VAL A 23 0.83 0.21 22.35
CA VAL A 23 1.50 -0.71 21.40
C VAL A 23 2.83 -1.22 21.96
N GLY A 24 3.36 -2.29 21.36
CA GLY A 24 4.65 -2.88 21.74
C GLY A 24 4.62 -3.86 22.92
N HIS A 25 3.43 -4.22 23.41
CA HIS A 25 3.20 -5.23 24.46
C HIS A 25 1.99 -6.10 24.10
N LEU A 26 1.84 -7.24 24.79
CA LEU A 26 0.66 -8.08 24.64
C LEU A 26 -0.60 -7.37 25.17
N ILE A 27 -1.76 -7.76 24.64
CA ILE A 27 -3.04 -7.20 25.06
C ILE A 27 -3.24 -7.43 26.56
N GLY A 28 -3.44 -6.35 27.31
CA GLY A 28 -3.67 -6.37 28.76
C GLY A 28 -2.43 -6.12 29.61
N GLU A 29 -1.23 -6.10 29.03
CA GLU A 29 -0.01 -5.73 29.75
C GLU A 29 0.18 -4.20 29.78
N ALA A 30 0.47 -3.66 30.96
CA ALA A 30 0.87 -2.27 31.10
C ALA A 30 2.34 -2.10 30.74
N CYS A 31 2.64 -1.16 29.84
CA CYS A 31 4.02 -0.80 29.54
C CYS A 31 4.64 -0.06 30.75
N PRO A 32 5.80 -0.48 31.27
CA PRO A 32 6.47 0.25 32.36
C PRO A 32 7.15 1.54 31.88
N HIS A 33 7.33 1.72 30.57
CA HIS A 33 7.90 2.92 29.97
C HIS A 33 7.10 3.36 28.73
N PRO A 34 5.85 3.84 28.93
CA PRO A 34 5.02 4.31 27.82
C PRO A 34 5.55 5.65 27.31
N HIS A 35 5.65 5.78 26.00
CA HIS A 35 5.97 7.03 25.31
C HIS A 35 4.75 7.54 24.54
N PRO A 36 3.99 8.51 25.09
CA PRO A 36 2.78 9.02 24.44
C PRO A 36 3.09 9.73 23.13
N THR A 37 2.13 9.69 22.20
CA THR A 37 2.22 10.49 20.97
C THR A 37 2.15 11.98 21.26
N PHE A 38 2.72 12.78 20.35
CA PHE A 38 2.70 14.23 20.46
C PHE A 38 1.26 14.75 20.61
N GLY A 39 1.01 15.54 21.65
CA GLY A 39 -0.30 16.11 21.92
C GLY A 39 -1.40 15.10 22.27
N ASN A 40 -1.06 13.84 22.61
CA ASN A 40 -2.01 12.73 22.79
C ASN A 40 -2.95 12.54 21.59
N HIS A 41 -2.46 12.86 20.39
CA HIS A 41 -3.21 12.78 19.15
C HIS A 41 -2.53 11.84 18.19
N PHE A 42 -3.29 10.89 17.67
CA PHE A 42 -2.89 9.93 16.67
C PHE A 42 -4.12 9.51 15.87
N THR A 43 -4.02 9.49 14.56
CA THR A 43 -5.14 9.15 13.68
C THR A 43 -5.08 7.69 13.25
N ILE A 44 -6.15 6.94 13.51
CA ILE A 44 -6.34 5.57 13.01
C ILE A 44 -7.49 5.57 12.01
N ILE A 45 -7.20 5.17 10.77
CA ILE A 45 -8.22 4.98 9.74
C ILE A 45 -8.65 3.52 9.78
N ASP A 46 -9.92 3.27 10.07
CA ASP A 46 -10.52 1.94 10.15
C ASP A 46 -11.79 1.86 9.27
N THR A 47 -12.30 0.65 9.07
CA THR A 47 -13.45 0.34 8.21
C THR A 47 -14.75 1.06 8.60
N ASN A 48 -14.84 1.50 9.87
CA ASN A 48 -16.00 2.21 10.40
C ASN A 48 -15.79 3.74 10.50
N GLY A 49 -14.63 4.27 10.09
CA GLY A 49 -14.34 5.69 10.10
C GLY A 49 -12.89 6.04 10.47
N ILE A 50 -12.64 7.33 10.64
CA ILE A 50 -11.37 7.94 11.00
C ILE A 50 -11.44 8.32 12.47
N HIS A 51 -10.54 7.76 13.27
CA HIS A 51 -10.55 7.92 14.72
C HIS A 51 -9.31 8.65 15.18
N ASP A 52 -9.52 9.72 15.94
CA ASP A 52 -8.47 10.26 16.77
C ASP A 52 -8.38 9.46 18.07
N VAL A 53 -7.18 8.96 18.38
CA VAL A 53 -6.86 8.24 19.61
C VAL A 53 -5.61 8.81 20.28
N ALA A 54 -5.47 8.57 21.59
CA ALA A 54 -4.20 8.75 22.26
C ALA A 54 -3.46 7.42 22.22
N LEU A 55 -2.28 7.41 21.62
CA LEU A 55 -1.49 6.20 21.44
C LEU A 55 -0.20 6.31 22.24
N ASN A 56 0.21 5.21 22.88
CA ASN A 56 1.46 5.11 23.61
C ASN A 56 2.35 4.08 22.93
N PHE A 57 3.52 4.52 22.47
CA PHE A 57 4.61 3.63 22.06
C PHE A 57 5.28 3.01 23.27
N CYS A 58 6.00 1.92 23.06
CA CYS A 58 6.83 1.27 24.05
C CYS A 58 8.29 1.69 23.84
N SER A 59 8.99 2.10 24.92
CA SER A 59 10.45 2.28 24.89
C SER A 59 11.20 1.28 25.78
N CYS A 60 10.56 0.16 26.17
CA CYS A 60 11.23 -0.92 26.89
C CYS A 60 12.29 -1.62 26.03
N MET A 61 12.05 -1.72 24.71
CA MET A 61 13.00 -2.26 23.74
C MET A 61 13.65 -1.11 22.97
N ARG A 62 14.91 -0.78 23.32
CA ARG A 62 15.64 0.39 22.79
C ARG A 62 15.84 0.40 21.27
N GLU A 63 15.64 -0.73 20.60
CA GLU A 63 15.91 -0.88 19.17
C GLU A 63 14.67 -1.20 18.33
N CYS A 64 13.46 -1.24 18.91
CA CYS A 64 12.24 -1.54 18.15
C CYS A 64 11.70 -0.27 17.46
N PRO A 65 11.72 -0.21 16.10
CA PRO A 65 11.21 0.96 15.39
C PRO A 65 9.71 1.20 15.65
N LEU A 66 9.29 2.47 15.71
CA LEU A 66 7.88 2.82 15.98
C LEU A 66 6.92 2.20 14.94
N ALA A 67 7.32 2.21 13.67
CA ALA A 67 6.60 1.56 12.58
C ALA A 67 6.40 0.05 12.82
N ALA A 68 7.41 -0.65 13.34
CA ALA A 68 7.31 -2.08 13.63
C ALA A 68 6.34 -2.34 14.79
N GLN A 69 6.34 -1.50 15.82
CA GLN A 69 5.38 -1.62 16.94
C GLN A 69 3.92 -1.48 16.45
N LEU A 70 3.65 -0.57 15.51
CA LEU A 70 2.34 -0.42 14.88
C LEU A 70 1.99 -1.66 14.05
N GLN A 71 2.92 -2.16 13.24
CA GLN A 71 2.68 -3.34 12.40
C GLN A 71 2.39 -4.59 13.26
N CYS A 72 3.09 -4.78 14.38
CA CYS A 72 2.77 -5.83 15.35
C CYS A 72 1.37 -5.66 15.96
N ALA A 73 0.87 -4.44 16.06
CA ALA A 73 -0.49 -4.11 16.50
C ALA A 73 -1.51 -4.09 15.35
N TRP A 74 -1.20 -4.67 14.18
CA TRP A 74 -2.08 -4.71 13.00
C TRP A 74 -2.43 -3.33 12.42
N LEU A 75 -1.53 -2.35 12.60
CA LEU A 75 -1.63 -1.00 12.08
C LEU A 75 -0.50 -0.72 11.09
N PHE A 76 -0.83 -0.28 9.88
CA PHE A 76 0.15 0.13 8.88
C PHE A 76 0.42 1.64 9.00
N PRO A 77 1.65 2.07 9.28
CA PRO A 77 1.96 3.47 9.51
C PRO A 77 2.02 4.29 8.22
N ALA A 78 1.62 5.56 8.29
CA ALA A 78 1.78 6.51 7.18
C ALA A 78 3.23 6.95 6.93
N THR A 79 4.10 6.86 7.94
CA THR A 79 5.51 7.24 7.90
C THR A 79 6.35 6.28 8.75
N GLY A 80 7.61 6.06 8.37
CA GLY A 80 8.46 5.08 9.05
C GLY A 80 9.14 5.53 10.35
N ILE A 81 9.33 6.85 10.54
CA ILE A 81 10.17 7.40 11.62
C ILE A 81 9.30 7.87 12.80
N GLU A 82 8.42 8.84 12.56
CA GLU A 82 7.52 9.39 13.57
C GLU A 82 6.08 9.34 13.02
N PRO A 83 5.43 8.17 13.03
CA PRO A 83 4.07 8.03 12.57
C PRO A 83 3.09 8.81 13.45
N ARG A 84 2.17 9.52 12.78
CA ARG A 84 1.03 10.21 13.40
C ARG A 84 -0.31 9.68 12.92
N THR A 85 -0.28 8.94 11.83
CA THR A 85 -1.44 8.32 11.19
C THR A 85 -1.09 6.87 10.90
N ALA A 86 -2.04 5.97 11.14
CA ALA A 86 -1.97 4.59 10.68
C ALA A 86 -3.32 4.15 10.12
N VAL A 87 -3.27 3.13 9.26
CA VAL A 87 -4.45 2.50 8.68
C VAL A 87 -4.51 1.07 9.18
N THR A 88 -5.69 0.55 9.51
CA THR A 88 -5.82 -0.87 9.89
C THR A 88 -5.54 -1.75 8.68
N MET A 89 -4.88 -2.90 8.86
CA MET A 89 -4.63 -3.82 7.73
C MET A 89 -5.93 -4.27 7.06
N VAL A 90 -7.03 -4.35 7.81
CA VAL A 90 -8.37 -4.67 7.29
C VAL A 90 -8.82 -3.64 6.25
N VAL A 91 -8.58 -2.35 6.48
CA VAL A 91 -8.87 -1.31 5.49
C VAL A 91 -8.03 -1.52 4.22
N LEU A 92 -6.75 -1.88 4.35
CA LEU A 92 -5.88 -2.11 3.20
C LEU A 92 -6.30 -3.32 2.36
N GLU A 93 -6.69 -4.41 3.01
CA GLU A 93 -7.28 -5.57 2.33
C GLU A 93 -8.60 -5.22 1.64
N GLN A 94 -9.45 -4.42 2.30
CA GLN A 94 -10.74 -4.01 1.75
C GLN A 94 -10.60 -3.10 0.53
N ILE A 95 -9.80 -2.04 0.60
CA ILE A 95 -9.61 -1.12 -0.54
C ILE A 95 -8.99 -1.84 -1.73
N GLN A 96 -8.03 -2.75 -1.51
CA GLN A 96 -7.45 -3.54 -2.57
C GLN A 96 -8.52 -4.34 -3.33
N MET A 97 -9.40 -5.05 -2.61
CA MET A 97 -10.49 -5.80 -3.23
C MET A 97 -11.53 -4.91 -3.91
N LEU A 98 -11.87 -3.77 -3.32
CA LEU A 98 -12.84 -2.83 -3.88
C LEU A 98 -12.31 -2.11 -5.13
N THR A 99 -11.02 -1.81 -5.20
CA THR A 99 -10.38 -1.28 -6.41
C THR A 99 -10.38 -2.33 -7.52
N PHE A 100 -10.10 -3.61 -7.22
CA PHE A 100 -10.09 -4.67 -8.23
C PHE A 100 -11.48 -5.05 -8.73
N MET A 101 -12.43 -5.23 -7.82
CA MET A 101 -13.75 -5.77 -8.16
C MET A 101 -14.78 -4.68 -8.44
N GLY A 102 -14.76 -3.60 -7.65
CA GLY A 102 -15.74 -2.52 -7.71
C GLY A 102 -15.28 -1.30 -8.51
N LYS A 103 -14.01 -1.26 -8.94
CA LYS A 103 -13.37 -0.09 -9.57
C LYS A 103 -13.51 1.19 -8.72
N ILE A 104 -13.59 1.02 -7.39
CA ILE A 104 -13.70 2.14 -6.46
C ILE A 104 -12.33 2.82 -6.36
N SER A 105 -12.32 4.13 -6.52
CA SER A 105 -11.11 4.94 -6.34
C SER A 105 -10.73 5.07 -4.87
N ALA A 106 -9.44 5.27 -4.59
CA ALA A 106 -8.97 5.57 -3.24
C ALA A 106 -9.67 6.80 -2.64
N TYR A 107 -9.98 7.80 -3.49
CA TYR A 107 -10.73 9.00 -3.13
C TYR A 107 -12.11 8.67 -2.60
N GLU A 108 -12.94 7.96 -3.37
CA GLU A 108 -14.31 7.62 -2.98
C GLU A 108 -14.34 6.79 -1.71
N TYR A 109 -13.43 5.82 -1.58
CA TYR A 109 -13.36 4.99 -0.39
C TYR A 109 -12.93 5.79 0.85
N TYR A 110 -11.85 6.59 0.75
CA TYR A 110 -11.37 7.41 1.86
C TYR A 110 -12.44 8.40 2.33
N TYR A 111 -13.06 9.15 1.41
CA TYR A 111 -14.10 10.09 1.80
C TYR A 111 -15.32 9.36 2.34
N SER A 112 -15.68 8.17 1.85
CA SER A 112 -16.73 7.36 2.49
C SER A 112 -16.43 7.07 3.96
N LEU A 113 -15.18 6.78 4.33
CA LEU A 113 -14.77 6.66 5.74
C LEU A 113 -14.87 7.99 6.50
N ALA A 114 -14.50 9.10 5.87
CA ALA A 114 -14.67 10.43 6.46
C ALA A 114 -16.15 10.77 6.71
N TRP A 115 -17.04 10.43 5.78
CA TRP A 115 -18.49 10.58 5.91
C TRP A 115 -19.08 9.66 6.99
N LEU A 116 -18.58 8.42 7.15
CA LEU A 116 -18.95 7.55 8.27
C LEU A 116 -18.56 8.15 9.63
N THR A 117 -17.49 8.94 9.66
CA THR A 117 -16.99 9.62 10.87
C THR A 117 -17.89 10.80 11.26
N ASP A 118 -18.17 11.68 10.30
CA ASP A 118 -19.06 12.83 10.48
C ASP A 118 -19.74 13.21 9.16
N ASN A 119 -21.00 12.81 8.97
CA ASN A 119 -21.80 13.18 7.80
C ASN A 119 -22.56 14.51 7.95
N THR A 120 -22.42 15.17 9.09
CA THR A 120 -23.08 16.44 9.40
C THR A 120 -22.20 17.67 9.09
N ASN A 121 -20.95 17.48 8.68
CA ASN A 121 -19.95 18.54 8.49
C ASN A 121 -19.76 19.44 9.73
N THR A 122 -20.01 18.90 10.92
CA THR A 122 -19.91 19.64 12.18
C THR A 122 -18.54 19.49 12.85
N LYS A 123 -17.92 18.33 12.65
CA LYS A 123 -16.60 17.93 13.15
C LYS A 123 -15.91 17.11 12.05
N THR A 124 -15.55 17.78 10.96
CA THR A 124 -14.85 17.15 9.83
C THR A 124 -13.51 16.56 10.33
N PRO A 125 -13.23 15.28 10.07
CA PRO A 125 -11.94 14.68 10.45
C PRO A 125 -10.79 15.36 9.70
N SER A 126 -9.58 15.29 10.26
CA SER A 126 -8.38 15.79 9.59
C SER A 126 -8.18 15.09 8.26
N ASP A 127 -7.91 15.88 7.21
CA ASP A 127 -7.67 15.33 5.89
C ASP A 127 -6.30 14.66 5.81
N ASN A 128 -6.31 13.33 5.82
CA ASN A 128 -5.17 12.45 5.68
C ASN A 128 -5.19 11.72 4.33
N TYR A 129 -5.92 12.23 3.32
CA TYR A 129 -6.07 11.56 2.03
C TYR A 129 -4.72 11.25 1.36
N ASP A 130 -3.80 12.22 1.30
CA ASP A 130 -2.48 12.01 0.68
C ASP A 130 -1.66 10.92 1.40
N ALA A 131 -1.76 10.87 2.74
CA ALA A 131 -1.14 9.83 3.53
C ALA A 131 -1.79 8.47 3.25
N PHE A 132 -3.12 8.42 3.12
CA PHE A 132 -3.86 7.22 2.77
C PHE A 132 -3.45 6.67 1.39
N VAL A 133 -3.38 7.52 0.36
CA VAL A 133 -2.95 7.13 -0.99
C VAL A 133 -1.53 6.56 -0.97
N ARG A 134 -0.60 7.19 -0.25
CA ARG A 134 0.76 6.67 -0.09
C ARG A 134 0.77 5.28 0.56
N ILE A 135 0.01 5.08 1.63
CA ILE A 135 -0.09 3.78 2.31
C ILE A 135 -0.66 2.73 1.35
N VAL A 136 -1.71 3.04 0.60
CA VAL A 136 -2.34 2.12 -0.36
C VAL A 136 -1.33 1.72 -1.46
N TYR A 137 -0.53 2.68 -1.92
CA TYR A 137 0.53 2.43 -2.89
C TYR A 137 1.63 1.52 -2.34
N GLU A 138 2.15 1.83 -1.13
CA GLU A 138 3.14 0.99 -0.44
C GLU A 138 2.62 -0.42 -0.15
N TRP A 139 1.35 -0.54 0.29
CA TRP A 139 0.70 -1.83 0.54
C TRP A 139 0.61 -2.67 -0.74
N SER A 140 0.17 -2.05 -1.84
CA SER A 140 0.06 -2.73 -3.14
C SER A 140 1.42 -3.24 -3.61
N PHE A 141 2.48 -2.45 -3.41
CA PHE A 141 3.85 -2.86 -3.71
C PHE A 141 4.31 -4.04 -2.82
N ILE A 142 4.09 -3.97 -1.51
CA ILE A 142 4.42 -5.08 -0.60
C ILE A 142 3.65 -6.34 -0.97
N TRP A 143 2.39 -6.22 -1.37
CA TRP A 143 1.59 -7.35 -1.82
C TRP A 143 2.15 -7.99 -3.09
N GLN A 144 2.57 -7.18 -4.07
CA GLN A 144 3.25 -7.67 -5.26
C GLN A 144 4.53 -8.44 -4.91
N LEU A 145 5.37 -7.92 -4.02
CA LEU A 145 6.59 -8.61 -3.57
C LEU A 145 6.27 -9.93 -2.86
N LYS A 146 5.21 -9.97 -2.04
CA LYS A 146 4.76 -11.19 -1.36
C LYS A 146 4.28 -12.24 -2.36
N GLN A 147 3.48 -11.84 -3.36
CA GLN A 147 2.99 -12.74 -4.40
C GLN A 147 4.12 -13.32 -5.25
N ALA A 148 5.15 -12.52 -5.53
CA ALA A 148 6.33 -12.95 -6.26
C ALA A 148 7.34 -13.74 -5.40
N GLY A 149 7.11 -13.88 -4.09
CA GLY A 149 7.98 -14.62 -3.18
C GLY A 149 9.32 -13.92 -2.86
N ILE A 150 9.48 -12.66 -3.27
CA ILE A 150 10.74 -11.89 -3.16
C ILE A 150 11.18 -11.67 -1.70
N GLY A 151 10.24 -11.72 -0.75
CA GLY A 151 10.56 -11.66 0.67
C GLY A 151 11.43 -12.82 1.17
N ASN A 152 11.48 -13.94 0.44
CA ASN A 152 12.29 -15.11 0.79
C ASN A 152 13.69 -15.09 0.16
N ASP A 153 13.98 -14.15 -0.75
CA ASP A 153 15.30 -14.04 -1.35
C ASP A 153 16.33 -13.57 -0.31
N PRO A 154 17.52 -14.20 -0.21
CA PRO A 154 18.53 -13.83 0.78
C PRO A 154 19.01 -12.38 0.72
N GLY A 155 19.00 -11.76 -0.46
CA GLY A 155 19.33 -10.34 -0.64
C GLY A 155 18.12 -9.40 -0.51
N GLY A 156 16.94 -9.94 -0.22
CA GLY A 156 15.67 -9.23 -0.15
C GLY A 156 15.28 -8.55 -1.46
N TRP A 157 14.26 -7.70 -1.38
CA TRP A 157 13.68 -7.04 -2.55
C TRP A 157 14.65 -6.13 -3.32
N LYS A 158 15.69 -5.61 -2.67
CA LYS A 158 16.71 -4.78 -3.32
C LYS A 158 17.61 -5.58 -4.27
N SER A 159 17.69 -6.90 -4.06
CA SER A 159 18.43 -7.81 -4.94
C SER A 159 17.55 -8.49 -5.98
N ALA A 160 16.25 -8.20 -5.98
CA ALA A 160 15.30 -8.82 -6.88
C ALA A 160 15.71 -8.55 -8.34
N LYS A 161 15.68 -9.60 -9.15
CA LYS A 161 16.01 -9.47 -10.57
C LYS A 161 14.97 -8.61 -11.28
N PRO A 162 15.33 -7.91 -12.36
CA PRO A 162 14.36 -7.25 -13.21
C PRO A 162 13.27 -8.24 -13.66
N ALA A 163 12.03 -7.75 -13.74
CA ALA A 163 10.83 -8.52 -14.08
C ALA A 163 10.50 -9.70 -13.14
N SER A 164 11.15 -9.82 -11.98
CA SER A 164 10.89 -10.93 -11.04
C SER A 164 9.48 -10.95 -10.43
N CYS A 165 8.77 -9.81 -10.46
CA CYS A 165 7.37 -9.69 -10.05
C CYS A 165 6.40 -9.70 -11.24
N ALA A 166 6.89 -9.82 -12.47
CA ALA A 166 6.05 -9.96 -13.65
C ALA A 166 5.50 -11.39 -13.73
N VAL A 167 4.21 -11.52 -14.00
CA VAL A 167 3.62 -12.84 -14.30
C VAL A 167 3.80 -13.08 -15.79
N GLU A 168 4.46 -14.18 -16.13
CA GLU A 168 4.59 -14.59 -17.52
C GLU A 168 3.20 -14.90 -18.10
N CYS A 169 2.95 -14.40 -19.32
CA CYS A 169 1.69 -14.65 -19.99
C CYS A 169 1.58 -16.13 -20.35
N LEU A 170 0.63 -16.85 -19.74
CA LEU A 170 0.42 -18.29 -19.98
C LEU A 170 0.06 -18.64 -21.43
N ALA A 171 -0.50 -17.67 -22.16
CA ALA A 171 -0.88 -17.83 -23.57
C ALA A 171 0.29 -17.56 -24.53
N CYS A 172 1.34 -16.86 -24.09
CA CYS A 172 2.51 -16.63 -24.93
C CYS A 172 3.29 -17.95 -25.13
N PRO A 173 3.85 -18.20 -26.32
CA PRO A 173 4.70 -19.37 -26.56
C PRO A 173 6.05 -19.22 -25.83
N TRP A 174 6.25 -20.03 -24.80
CA TRP A 174 7.46 -20.14 -24.00
C TRP A 174 8.17 -21.47 -24.28
N LEU A 175 9.33 -21.38 -24.93
CA LEU A 175 10.16 -22.54 -25.28
C LEU A 175 10.54 -23.35 -24.04
N GLY A 176 10.26 -24.66 -24.08
CA GLY A 176 10.56 -25.59 -22.98
C GLY A 176 9.63 -25.48 -21.78
N MET A 177 8.63 -24.59 -21.81
CA MET A 177 7.61 -24.47 -20.76
C MET A 177 6.25 -24.95 -21.26
N ASN A 178 5.63 -24.23 -22.20
CA ASN A 178 4.33 -24.59 -22.78
C ASN A 178 4.42 -24.95 -24.28
N ILE A 179 5.58 -24.74 -24.92
CA ILE A 179 5.87 -25.27 -26.27
C ILE A 179 7.21 -26.04 -26.30
N PRO A 180 7.44 -26.95 -27.26
CA PRO A 180 8.68 -27.71 -27.36
C PRO A 180 9.92 -26.81 -27.53
N LEU A 181 11.05 -27.20 -26.93
CA LEU A 181 12.32 -26.45 -27.05
C LEU A 181 12.87 -26.45 -28.48
N ILE A 182 12.63 -27.53 -29.22
CA ILE A 182 13.01 -27.67 -30.62
C ILE A 182 11.71 -27.84 -31.41
N ILE A 183 11.46 -26.89 -32.31
CA ILE A 183 10.30 -26.90 -33.19
C ILE A 183 10.74 -27.53 -34.52
N ASP A 184 10.03 -28.56 -34.96
CA ASP A 184 10.24 -29.13 -36.30
C ASP A 184 9.64 -28.17 -37.34
N PRO A 185 10.46 -27.58 -38.24
CA PRO A 185 9.95 -26.71 -39.30
C PRO A 185 9.06 -27.45 -40.31
N SER A 186 9.02 -28.77 -40.28
CA SER A 186 8.16 -29.61 -41.12
C SER A 186 6.77 -29.83 -40.53
N ASP A 187 6.53 -29.44 -39.27
CA ASP A 187 5.23 -29.53 -38.60
C ASP A 187 4.22 -28.59 -39.30
N PRO A 188 3.11 -29.12 -39.86
CA PRO A 188 2.08 -28.30 -40.50
C PRO A 188 1.41 -27.31 -39.53
N ASP A 189 1.48 -27.55 -38.22
CA ASP A 189 0.89 -26.71 -37.18
C ASP A 189 1.89 -25.73 -36.55
N THR A 190 2.95 -25.35 -37.28
CA THR A 190 3.98 -24.39 -36.81
C THR A 190 3.42 -23.05 -36.34
N TRP A 191 2.23 -22.67 -36.84
CA TRP A 191 1.51 -21.47 -36.43
C TRP A 191 1.14 -21.48 -34.94
N VAL A 192 0.94 -22.65 -34.32
CA VAL A 192 0.64 -22.80 -32.88
C VAL A 192 1.80 -22.34 -32.00
N TYR A 193 3.04 -22.42 -32.50
CA TYR A 193 4.24 -21.99 -31.77
C TYR A 193 4.62 -20.53 -32.04
N THR A 194 3.85 -19.82 -32.88
CA THR A 194 4.16 -18.46 -33.30
C THR A 194 3.72 -17.44 -32.25
N LEU A 195 4.63 -16.53 -31.87
CA LEU A 195 4.29 -15.41 -31.00
C LEU A 195 3.50 -14.36 -31.79
N TYR A 196 2.20 -14.26 -31.51
CA TYR A 196 1.37 -13.18 -32.03
C TYR A 196 1.46 -11.97 -31.11
N LEU A 197 2.18 -10.94 -31.55
CA LEU A 197 2.23 -9.65 -30.88
C LEU A 197 1.06 -8.78 -31.33
N GLY A 198 -0.04 -8.84 -30.59
CA GLY A 198 -1.13 -7.88 -30.72
C GLY A 198 -0.83 -6.63 -29.90
N ILE A 199 -0.44 -5.54 -30.57
CA ILE A 199 -0.37 -4.23 -29.93
C ILE A 199 -1.77 -3.62 -30.04
N ASP A 200 -2.57 -3.76 -28.99
CA ASP A 200 -3.85 -3.05 -28.91
C ASP A 200 -3.55 -1.55 -28.76
N GLY A 201 -3.89 -0.76 -29.77
CA GLY A 201 -3.67 0.69 -29.77
C GLY A 201 -4.52 1.44 -28.75
N ASN A 202 -5.37 0.76 -27.99
CA ASN A 202 -6.20 1.34 -26.94
C ASN A 202 -5.44 1.55 -25.60
N PHE A 203 -4.13 1.76 -25.66
CA PHE A 203 -3.38 2.30 -24.54
C PHE A 203 -3.75 3.79 -24.39
N CYS A 204 -4.80 4.08 -23.63
CA CYS A 204 -4.99 5.39 -22.99
C CYS A 204 -3.94 5.60 -21.87
N LEU A 205 -2.66 5.31 -22.15
CA LEU A 205 -1.54 5.78 -21.36
C LEU A 205 -1.28 7.23 -21.78
N GLU A 206 -2.25 8.10 -21.49
CA GLU A 206 -2.03 9.53 -21.54
C GLU A 206 -1.10 9.89 -20.39
N ARG A 207 0.21 9.87 -20.67
CA ARG A 207 1.21 10.48 -19.79
C ARG A 207 1.04 11.99 -19.91
N PHE A 208 0.06 12.54 -19.19
CA PHE A 208 0.02 13.96 -18.96
C PHE A 208 1.31 14.37 -18.22
N ASP A 209 1.92 15.48 -18.61
CA ASP A 209 3.13 16.02 -17.99
C ASP A 209 2.81 16.66 -16.63
N VAL A 210 2.26 15.86 -15.71
CA VAL A 210 1.74 16.31 -14.40
C VAL A 210 2.71 15.99 -13.26
N SER A 211 3.65 15.07 -13.45
CA SER A 211 4.54 14.58 -12.39
C SER A 211 5.96 14.31 -12.89
N SER A 212 6.89 14.21 -11.94
CA SER A 212 8.31 13.90 -12.18
C SER A 212 8.78 12.79 -11.25
N GLU A 213 9.88 12.12 -11.60
CA GLU A 213 10.48 11.06 -10.76
C GLU A 213 10.89 11.56 -9.37
N GLU A 214 11.19 12.85 -9.22
CA GLU A 214 11.48 13.47 -7.92
C GLU A 214 10.23 13.64 -7.06
N LYS A 215 9.06 13.87 -7.68
CA LYS A 215 7.78 14.06 -6.98
C LYS A 215 7.10 12.73 -6.67
N ASP A 216 7.18 11.77 -7.59
CA ASP A 216 6.54 10.47 -7.49
C ASP A 216 7.53 9.35 -7.91
N PRO A 217 8.46 8.99 -7.01
CA PRO A 217 9.42 7.94 -7.30
C PRO A 217 8.73 6.57 -7.28
N GLY A 218 8.81 5.84 -8.39
CA GLY A 218 8.32 4.46 -8.43
C GLY A 218 9.04 3.56 -7.41
N LEU A 219 8.29 2.74 -6.66
CA LEU A 219 8.84 1.85 -5.62
C LEU A 219 9.56 0.61 -6.19
N GLY A 220 9.03 0.03 -7.26
CA GLY A 220 9.49 -1.22 -7.87
C GLY A 220 10.02 -1.06 -9.29
N LYS A 221 10.85 -0.04 -9.54
CA LYS A 221 11.38 0.28 -10.88
C LYS A 221 11.99 -0.97 -11.52
N GLY A 222 11.43 -1.42 -12.65
CA GLY A 222 11.92 -2.60 -13.35
C GLY A 222 11.53 -3.96 -12.77
N LEU A 223 10.76 -4.03 -11.67
CA LEU A 223 10.45 -5.33 -11.02
C LEU A 223 9.28 -6.08 -11.65
N ALA A 224 8.33 -5.38 -12.29
CA ALA A 224 7.17 -5.98 -12.92
C ALA A 224 7.21 -5.76 -14.44
N TYR A 225 6.08 -5.39 -15.05
CA TYR A 225 5.94 -5.27 -16.51
C TYR A 225 6.66 -4.07 -17.12
N PHE A 226 6.94 -3.02 -16.34
CA PHE A 226 7.65 -1.84 -16.81
C PHE A 226 9.14 -1.95 -16.51
N VAL A 227 9.96 -1.62 -17.50
CA VAL A 227 11.42 -1.49 -17.36
C VAL A 227 11.78 -0.34 -16.42
N ASP A 228 13.00 -0.38 -15.87
CA ASP A 228 13.50 0.75 -15.08
C ASP A 228 13.53 2.03 -15.94
N PRO A 229 12.95 3.15 -15.46
CA PRO A 229 12.93 4.40 -16.19
C PRO A 229 14.31 4.86 -16.64
N THR A 230 15.36 4.67 -15.83
CA THR A 230 16.72 5.10 -16.19
C THR A 230 17.27 4.33 -17.40
N VAL A 231 16.98 3.02 -17.47
CA VAL A 231 17.35 2.16 -18.59
C VAL A 231 16.57 2.57 -19.84
N PHE A 232 15.28 2.86 -19.68
CA PHE A 232 14.42 3.30 -20.78
C PHE A 232 14.84 4.66 -21.37
N HIS A 233 15.10 5.67 -20.54
CA HIS A 233 15.56 6.97 -21.02
C HIS A 233 16.92 6.89 -21.72
N LYS A 234 17.83 6.04 -21.24
CA LYS A 234 19.09 5.77 -21.94
C LYS A 234 18.86 5.15 -23.31
N HIS A 235 17.95 4.18 -23.40
CA HIS A 235 17.57 3.58 -24.67
C HIS A 235 17.01 4.64 -25.64
N LEU A 236 16.12 5.52 -25.20
CA LEU A 236 15.57 6.58 -26.06
C LEU A 236 16.65 7.51 -26.64
N GLN A 237 17.69 7.86 -25.87
CA GLN A 237 18.80 8.67 -26.34
C GLN A 237 19.59 8.02 -27.49
N ASP A 238 19.60 6.69 -27.58
CA ASP A 238 20.26 5.97 -28.67
C ASP A 238 19.46 6.04 -29.99
N PHE A 239 18.17 6.41 -29.94
CA PHE A 239 17.26 6.45 -31.10
C PHE A 239 16.70 7.84 -31.43
N ASP A 240 16.85 8.82 -30.54
CA ASP A 240 16.54 10.24 -30.80
C ASP A 240 17.65 10.87 -31.68
N ASN A 241 17.62 10.57 -32.99
CA ASN A 241 18.29 11.34 -34.05
C ASN A 241 17.27 12.17 -34.83
#